data_AF-A0A851SM58-F1
#
_entry.id   AF-A0A851SM58-F1
#
_cell.length_a   1.000
_cell.length_b   1.000
_cell.length_c   1.000
_cell.angle_alpha   90.00
_cell.angle_beta   90.00
_cell.angle_gamma   90.00
#
_symmetry.space_group_name_H-M   'P 1'
#
loop_
_entity.id
_entity.type
_entity.pdbx_description
1 polymer ?
#
loop_
_entity_poly.entity_id
_entity_poly.type
_entity_poly.pdbx_seq_one_letter_code
_entity_poly.pdbx_strand_id
1 'polypeptide(L)'
;MEPLLCEEKPPKVSLAELLRCLERPLSEEQAWALCFQCCCKMRQLARGLQPALHAVVIKGPGSIFIHADGAASFKVHQKSAGRGLELLGCFLGLSPQLLEYLGVVIYEALDWGIDSQVERELSEPLEKLLSLMLKLDNEAMKLVVTLQDVIKICEDRLPGPSEAASHYKGTCRNLFTEYMELQKLLSIIQTSKEVFQHQPLAWLVPPPYVDLAALWPAVIRELQSGVRLRKAPGPPRHPAPPQGRARSPYEMLVDDIQHKRYTLRKVSHWAQWITLKAPALI
;
A
#
# COMPACT_ATOMS: atom_id res chain seq x y z
N MET A 1 1.30 11.78 36.66
CA MET A 1 1.54 10.78 35.61
C MET A 1 0.56 11.14 34.49
N GLU A 2 1.00 12.03 33.60
CA GLU A 2 0.18 12.55 32.49
C GLU A 2 0.09 11.50 31.38
N PRO A 3 -1.09 11.33 30.74
CA PRO A 3 -1.23 10.39 29.64
C PRO A 3 -0.54 10.95 28.39
N LEU A 4 0.19 10.04 27.75
CA LEU A 4 1.06 10.23 26.59
C LEU A 4 0.28 10.80 25.39
N LEU A 5 0.84 11.88 24.84
CA LEU A 5 0.72 12.42 23.49
C LEU A 5 -0.33 11.71 22.61
N CYS A 6 -1.48 12.37 22.46
CA CYS A 6 -2.35 12.15 21.32
C CYS A 6 -1.54 12.57 20.07
N GLU A 7 -0.91 11.63 19.38
CA GLU A 7 -0.33 11.92 18.07
C GLU A 7 -1.47 12.36 17.15
N GLU A 8 -1.56 13.67 16.90
CA GLU A 8 -2.48 14.19 15.91
C GLU A 8 -2.11 13.59 14.56
N LYS A 9 -2.93 12.64 14.10
CA LYS A 9 -2.76 12.04 12.77
C LYS A 9 -2.74 13.16 11.74
N PRO A 10 -1.77 13.20 10.82
CA PRO A 10 -1.75 14.22 9.79
C PRO A 10 -3.07 14.15 9.01
N PRO A 11 -3.80 15.27 8.82
CA PRO A 11 -5.11 15.25 8.16
C PRO A 11 -5.01 14.89 6.67
N LYS A 12 -3.79 14.96 6.11
CA LYS A 12 -3.43 14.68 4.73
C LYS A 12 -1.96 14.29 4.61
N VAL A 13 -1.61 13.58 3.55
CA VAL A 13 -0.24 13.19 3.19
C VAL A 13 0.03 13.57 1.74
N SER A 14 1.26 13.98 1.40
CA SER A 14 1.61 14.21 0.00
C SER A 14 1.80 12.88 -0.75
N LEU A 15 1.52 12.86 -2.06
CA LEU A 15 1.70 11.64 -2.85
C LEU A 15 3.18 11.19 -2.87
N ALA A 16 4.13 12.12 -2.86
CA ALA A 16 5.56 11.80 -2.75
C ALA A 16 5.92 11.08 -1.43
N GLU A 17 5.41 11.57 -0.29
CA GLU A 17 5.64 10.92 1.01
C GLU A 17 4.99 9.54 1.06
N LEU A 18 3.79 9.42 0.49
CA LEU A 18 3.07 8.16 0.43
C LEU A 18 3.83 7.12 -0.40
N LEU A 19 4.27 7.46 -1.61
CA LEU A 19 5.05 6.57 -2.48
C LEU A 19 6.38 6.15 -1.84
N ARG A 20 7.08 7.10 -1.21
CA ARG A 20 8.32 6.84 -0.48
C ARG A 20 8.10 5.93 0.72
N CYS A 21 6.98 6.07 1.43
CA CYS A 21 6.69 5.24 2.59
C CYS A 21 6.26 3.83 2.21
N LEU A 22 5.42 3.69 1.17
CA LEU A 22 4.91 2.38 0.73
C LEU A 22 5.92 1.60 -0.11
N GLU A 23 6.98 2.27 -0.61
CA GLU A 23 8.04 1.69 -1.45
C GLU A 23 7.51 0.89 -2.64
N ARG A 24 6.38 1.33 -3.21
CA ARG A 24 5.73 0.67 -4.35
C ARG A 24 5.05 1.69 -5.25
N PRO A 25 4.94 1.43 -6.55
CA PRO A 25 4.12 2.25 -7.42
C PRO A 25 2.64 2.09 -7.10
N LEU A 26 1.84 3.04 -7.58
CA LEU A 26 0.39 2.94 -7.49
C LEU A 26 -0.11 1.73 -8.30
N SER A 27 -1.20 1.14 -7.83
CA SER A 27 -2.02 0.28 -8.68
C SER A 27 -2.78 1.13 -9.69
N GLU A 28 -3.24 0.50 -10.78
CA GLU A 28 -4.08 1.20 -11.76
C GLU A 28 -5.34 1.77 -11.12
N GLU A 29 -5.98 1.01 -10.22
CA GLU A 29 -7.18 1.46 -9.51
C GLU A 29 -6.92 2.71 -8.65
N GLN A 30 -5.75 2.79 -8.01
CA GLN A 30 -5.33 3.97 -7.25
C GLN A 30 -5.05 5.16 -8.17
N ALA A 31 -4.47 4.94 -9.35
CA ALA A 31 -4.24 5.97 -10.35
C ALA A 31 -5.57 6.54 -10.90
N TRP A 32 -6.53 5.68 -11.23
CA TRP A 32 -7.89 6.08 -11.63
C TRP A 32 -8.57 6.92 -10.54
N ALA A 33 -8.49 6.45 -9.28
CA ALA A 33 -9.07 7.15 -8.15
C ALA A 33 -8.47 8.55 -7.93
N LEU A 34 -7.14 8.65 -7.96
CA LEU A 34 -6.45 9.93 -7.80
C LEU A 34 -6.76 10.88 -8.95
N CYS A 35 -6.76 10.38 -10.19
CA CYS A 35 -7.11 11.15 -11.36
C CYS A 35 -8.53 11.75 -11.23
N PHE A 36 -9.52 10.90 -10.90
CA PHE A 36 -10.90 11.33 -10.71
C PHE A 36 -11.06 12.36 -9.59
N GLN A 37 -10.49 12.10 -8.41
CA GLN A 37 -10.60 13.02 -7.26
C GLN A 37 -9.91 14.36 -7.56
N CYS A 38 -8.75 14.34 -8.21
CA CYS A 38 -8.05 15.53 -8.65
C CYS A 38 -8.87 16.34 -9.65
N CYS A 39 -9.42 15.70 -10.69
CA CYS A 39 -10.25 16.37 -11.69
C CYS A 39 -11.53 16.96 -11.09
N CYS A 40 -12.19 16.23 -10.18
CA CYS A 40 -13.34 16.76 -9.45
C CYS A 40 -12.97 17.98 -8.62
N LYS A 41 -11.84 17.95 -7.91
CA LYS A 41 -11.38 19.09 -7.10
C LYS A 41 -11.05 20.30 -7.97
N MET A 42 -10.35 20.10 -9.08
CA MET A 42 -10.06 21.15 -10.05
C MET A 42 -11.35 21.77 -10.59
N ARG A 43 -12.34 20.96 -11.00
CA ARG A 43 -13.65 21.43 -11.46
C ARG A 43 -14.40 22.25 -10.40
N GLN A 44 -14.33 21.85 -9.12
CA GLN A 44 -14.92 22.61 -8.01
C GLN A 44 -14.25 23.98 -7.85
N LEU A 45 -12.92 24.04 -7.93
CA LEU A 45 -12.17 25.30 -7.84
C LEU A 45 -12.51 26.26 -9.00
N ALA A 46 -12.72 25.75 -10.22
CA ALA A 46 -13.15 26.57 -11.34
C ALA A 46 -14.58 27.14 -11.20
N ARG A 47 -15.46 26.51 -10.42
CA ARG A 47 -16.86 26.95 -10.22
C ARG A 47 -17.05 27.88 -9.02
N GLY A 48 -16.03 28.09 -8.17
CA GLY A 48 -16.13 28.82 -6.91
C GLY A 48 -16.19 30.35 -7.04
N LEU A 49 -16.97 31.00 -6.17
CA LEU A 49 -17.29 32.44 -6.15
C LEU A 49 -16.20 33.31 -5.46
N GLN A 50 -14.92 33.14 -5.80
CA GLN A 50 -13.84 34.12 -5.52
C GLN A 50 -12.63 33.81 -6.42
N PRO A 51 -12.53 34.46 -7.60
CA PRO A 51 -11.43 34.24 -8.55
C PRO A 51 -10.03 34.69 -8.08
N ALA A 52 -9.91 35.36 -6.93
CA ALA A 52 -8.76 36.21 -6.67
C ALA A 52 -7.46 35.50 -6.23
N LEU A 53 -7.40 34.18 -5.94
CA LEU A 53 -6.22 33.64 -5.23
C LEU A 53 -5.76 32.20 -5.54
N HIS A 54 -6.23 31.50 -6.58
CA HIS A 54 -5.94 30.07 -6.71
C HIS A 54 -5.15 29.72 -7.98
N ALA A 55 -3.85 30.03 -8.00
CA ALA A 55 -2.92 29.34 -8.89
C ALA A 55 -2.69 27.93 -8.32
N VAL A 56 -3.43 26.93 -8.81
CA VAL A 56 -3.12 25.51 -8.57
C VAL A 56 -1.75 25.23 -9.16
N VAL A 57 -0.84 24.66 -8.37
CA VAL A 57 0.52 24.33 -8.83
C VAL A 57 0.74 22.83 -8.72
N ILE A 58 0.82 22.17 -9.88
CA ILE A 58 1.23 20.78 -9.99
C ILE A 58 2.65 20.75 -10.59
N LYS A 59 3.62 20.27 -9.82
CA LYS A 59 5.05 20.23 -10.19
C LYS A 59 5.69 18.85 -9.97
N GLY A 60 4.89 17.85 -9.60
CA GLY A 60 5.37 16.54 -9.19
C GLY A 60 4.49 15.92 -8.09
N PRO A 61 4.78 14.69 -7.63
CA PRO A 61 3.97 13.98 -6.65
C PRO A 61 3.89 14.71 -5.30
N GLY A 62 4.90 15.51 -4.94
CA GLY A 62 4.90 16.33 -3.73
C GLY A 62 3.95 17.54 -3.75
N SER A 63 3.19 17.74 -4.84
CA SER A 63 2.20 18.82 -4.98
C SER A 63 0.75 18.35 -4.87
N ILE A 64 0.52 17.03 -4.88
CA ILE A 64 -0.79 16.40 -4.69
C ILE A 64 -0.86 15.84 -3.27
N PHE A 65 -2.00 16.05 -2.61
CA PHE A 65 -2.25 15.52 -1.27
C PHE A 65 -3.50 14.64 -1.24
N ILE A 66 -3.41 13.55 -0.49
CA ILE A 66 -4.51 12.64 -0.19
C ILE A 66 -4.92 12.89 1.26
N HIS A 67 -6.20 13.14 1.47
CA HIS A 67 -6.79 13.41 2.79
C HIS A 67 -7.30 12.14 3.45
N ALA A 68 -7.44 12.16 4.77
CA ALA A 68 -7.97 11.05 5.55
C ALA A 68 -9.40 10.65 5.16
N ASP A 69 -10.19 11.56 4.60
CA ASP A 69 -11.54 11.27 4.12
C ASP A 69 -11.55 10.68 2.69
N GLY A 70 -10.41 10.64 2.00
CA GLY A 70 -10.27 10.19 0.62
C GLY A 70 -10.36 11.29 -0.44
N ALA A 71 -10.51 12.56 -0.03
CA ALA A 71 -10.43 13.67 -0.97
C ALA A 71 -8.99 13.92 -1.45
N ALA A 72 -8.84 14.51 -2.63
CA ALA A 72 -7.57 15.00 -3.16
C ALA A 72 -7.49 16.53 -3.13
N SER A 73 -6.28 17.08 -2.97
CA SER A 73 -6.03 18.52 -3.04
C SER A 73 -4.63 18.84 -3.56
N PHE A 74 -4.36 20.12 -3.82
CA PHE A 74 -3.12 20.59 -4.44
C PHE A 74 -2.45 21.68 -3.62
N LYS A 75 -1.16 21.93 -3.86
CA LYS A 75 -0.50 23.17 -3.43
C LYS A 75 -1.13 24.37 -4.16
N VAL A 76 -1.52 25.38 -3.39
CA VAL A 76 -2.08 26.64 -3.90
C VAL A 76 -1.12 27.78 -3.55
N HIS A 77 -0.78 28.62 -4.53
CA HIS A 77 -0.03 29.85 -4.27
C HIS A 77 -0.99 31.04 -4.20
N GLN A 78 -1.03 31.69 -3.04
CA GLN A 78 -1.72 32.96 -2.84
C GLN A 78 -0.76 34.08 -3.31
N LYS A 79 -0.93 34.59 -4.53
CA LYS A 79 -0.12 35.72 -5.01
C LYS A 79 -0.71 37.00 -4.42
N SER A 80 0.09 37.77 -3.66
CA SER A 80 -0.31 39.10 -3.20
C SER A 80 -0.59 40.00 -4.41
N ALA A 81 -1.67 40.77 -4.32
CA ALA A 81 -2.13 41.66 -5.38
C ALA A 81 -1.01 42.65 -5.78
N GLY A 82 -0.44 42.47 -6.96
CA GLY A 82 0.71 43.28 -7.38
C GLY A 82 1.30 42.91 -8.73
N ARG A 83 0.45 42.87 -9.77
CA ARG A 83 0.73 43.25 -11.18
C ARG A 83 -0.41 42.73 -12.05
N GLY A 84 -1.28 43.65 -12.42
CA GLY A 84 -2.33 43.44 -13.40
C GLY A 84 -1.75 43.23 -14.80
N LEU A 85 -2.55 42.58 -15.63
CA LEU A 85 -2.44 42.47 -17.09
C LEU A 85 -1.64 41.32 -17.72
N GLU A 86 -1.21 40.30 -16.96
CA GLU A 86 -0.86 38.97 -17.52
C GLU A 86 -1.80 37.84 -17.02
N LEU A 87 -2.68 38.14 -16.06
CA LEU A 87 -3.58 37.16 -15.42
C LEU A 87 -4.86 36.82 -16.19
N LEU A 88 -5.08 37.38 -17.39
CA LEU A 88 -6.30 37.10 -18.15
C LEU A 88 -6.29 35.69 -18.79
N GLY A 89 -5.11 35.08 -18.97
CA GLY A 89 -4.99 33.69 -19.43
C GLY A 89 -5.27 32.63 -18.36
N CYS A 90 -5.30 33.01 -17.07
CA CYS A 90 -5.51 32.10 -15.95
C CYS A 90 -6.98 32.04 -15.47
N PHE A 91 -7.85 32.92 -15.99
CA PHE A 91 -9.12 33.27 -15.35
C PHE A 91 -10.40 32.64 -15.94
N LEU A 92 -10.32 31.86 -17.03
CA LEU A 92 -11.53 31.37 -17.73
C LEU A 92 -11.58 29.86 -17.99
N GLY A 93 -10.67 29.08 -17.40
CA GLY A 93 -10.70 27.63 -17.48
C GLY A 93 -9.37 27.10 -17.00
N LEU A 94 -9.38 26.06 -16.17
CA LEU A 94 -8.14 25.35 -15.85
C LEU A 94 -7.49 24.97 -17.18
N SER A 95 -6.27 25.43 -17.41
CA SER A 95 -5.64 25.27 -18.72
C SER A 95 -5.49 23.77 -19.01
N PRO A 96 -5.60 23.33 -20.28
CA PRO A 96 -5.28 21.95 -20.67
C PRO A 96 -3.87 21.52 -20.21
N GLN A 97 -3.00 22.49 -19.86
CA GLN A 97 -1.68 22.25 -19.27
C GLN A 97 -1.78 21.65 -17.85
N LEU A 98 -2.80 22.00 -17.05
CA LEU A 98 -2.95 21.42 -15.72
C LEU A 98 -3.34 19.95 -15.77
N LEU A 99 -4.15 19.57 -16.77
CA LEU A 99 -4.48 18.19 -17.01
C LEU A 99 -3.24 17.40 -17.46
N GLU A 100 -2.42 18.00 -18.32
CA GLU A 100 -1.12 17.46 -18.72
C GLU A 100 -0.19 17.25 -17.53
N TYR A 101 -0.02 18.25 -16.66
CA TYR A 101 0.77 18.11 -15.42
C TYR A 101 0.21 17.02 -14.49
N LEU A 102 -1.12 16.89 -14.37
CA LEU A 102 -1.71 15.80 -13.61
C LEU A 102 -1.38 14.45 -14.26
N GLY A 103 -1.48 14.34 -15.58
CA GLY A 103 -1.13 13.13 -16.34
C GLY A 103 0.31 12.70 -16.07
N VAL A 104 1.25 13.66 -16.08
CA VAL A 104 2.66 13.42 -15.76
C VAL A 104 2.80 12.86 -14.34
N VAL A 105 2.19 13.51 -13.34
CA VAL A 105 2.30 13.05 -11.94
C VAL A 105 1.67 11.68 -11.71
N ILE A 106 0.56 11.37 -12.39
CA ILE A 106 -0.06 10.05 -12.30
C ILE A 106 0.84 8.99 -12.94
N TYR A 107 1.43 9.27 -14.10
CA TYR A 107 2.39 8.37 -14.75
C TYR A 107 3.64 8.16 -13.87
N GLU A 108 4.24 9.24 -13.35
CA GLU A 108 5.38 9.16 -12.41
C GLU A 108 5.05 8.30 -11.17
N ALA A 109 3.81 8.33 -10.68
CA ALA A 109 3.39 7.53 -9.54
C ALA A 109 3.12 6.05 -9.90
N LEU A 110 2.73 5.77 -11.15
CA LEU A 110 2.61 4.42 -11.71
C LEU A 110 3.98 3.80 -12.01
N ASP A 111 4.95 4.63 -12.39
CA ASP A 111 6.31 4.23 -12.76
C ASP A 111 7.30 4.31 -11.58
N TRP A 112 6.79 4.58 -10.38
CA TRP A 112 7.62 4.76 -9.19
C TRP A 112 8.43 3.50 -8.86
N GLY A 113 9.76 3.66 -8.81
CA GLY A 113 10.68 2.59 -8.44
C GLY A 113 10.98 1.59 -9.56
N ILE A 114 10.53 1.87 -10.78
CA ILE A 114 10.84 1.06 -11.97
C ILE A 114 12.14 1.59 -12.61
N ASP A 115 12.96 0.68 -13.13
CA ASP A 115 14.20 1.03 -13.82
C ASP A 115 13.91 1.67 -15.18
N SER A 116 14.70 2.67 -15.57
CA SER A 116 14.56 3.37 -16.86
C SER A 116 14.55 2.49 -18.12
N GLN A 117 15.04 1.25 -18.04
CA GLN A 117 15.07 0.30 -19.15
C GLN A 117 13.83 -0.60 -19.21
N VAL A 118 12.96 -0.54 -18.21
CA VAL A 118 11.75 -1.36 -18.11
C VAL A 118 10.55 -0.44 -18.10
N GLU A 119 9.67 -0.57 -19.08
CA GLU A 119 8.41 0.16 -19.10
C GLU A 119 7.32 -0.67 -18.44
N ARG A 120 6.46 0.00 -17.68
CA ARG A 120 5.30 -0.65 -17.07
C ARG A 120 4.23 -0.94 -18.11
N GLU A 121 3.83 -2.20 -18.23
CA GLU A 121 2.63 -2.57 -18.98
C GLU A 121 1.38 -2.06 -18.24
N LEU A 122 0.62 -1.18 -18.88
CA LEU A 122 -0.66 -0.67 -18.40
C LEU A 122 -1.81 -1.32 -19.16
N SER A 123 -3.00 -1.37 -18.53
CA SER A 123 -4.20 -1.73 -19.27
C SER A 123 -4.51 -0.70 -20.37
N GLU A 124 -4.97 -1.19 -21.52
CA GLU A 124 -5.33 -0.36 -22.68
C GLU A 124 -6.23 0.85 -22.33
N PRO A 125 -7.25 0.74 -21.44
CA PRO A 125 -8.06 1.90 -21.05
C PRO A 125 -7.28 2.99 -20.30
N LEU A 126 -6.33 2.60 -19.44
CA LEU A 126 -5.54 3.55 -18.66
C LEU A 126 -4.47 4.22 -19.52
N GLU A 127 -3.81 3.45 -20.38
CA GLU A 127 -2.86 3.96 -21.36
C GLU A 127 -3.53 4.99 -22.29
N LYS A 128 -4.74 4.70 -22.78
CA LYS A 128 -5.55 5.64 -23.56
C LYS A 128 -5.85 6.93 -22.80
N LEU A 129 -6.27 6.83 -21.54
CA LEU A 129 -6.51 8.03 -20.72
C LEU A 129 -5.24 8.87 -20.56
N LEU A 130 -4.11 8.24 -20.23
CA LEU A 130 -2.84 8.95 -20.03
C LEU A 130 -2.35 9.58 -21.33
N SER A 131 -2.46 8.88 -22.46
CA SER A 131 -2.13 9.41 -23.78
C SER A 131 -2.97 10.65 -24.13
N LEU A 132 -4.26 10.65 -23.79
CA LEU A 132 -5.16 11.80 -23.95
C LEU A 132 -4.76 12.98 -23.04
N MET A 133 -4.44 12.71 -21.77
CA MET A 133 -4.02 13.75 -20.82
C MET A 133 -2.66 14.37 -21.20
N LEU A 134 -1.74 13.54 -21.68
CA LEU A 134 -0.36 13.91 -22.06
C LEU A 134 -0.22 14.39 -23.51
N LYS A 135 -1.31 14.34 -24.30
CA LYS A 135 -1.33 14.75 -25.72
C LYS A 135 -0.30 13.99 -26.59
N LEU A 136 -0.13 12.70 -26.33
CA LEU A 136 0.84 11.86 -27.04
C LEU A 136 0.32 11.34 -28.39
N ASP A 137 -0.99 11.40 -28.63
CA ASP A 137 -1.59 10.91 -29.88
C ASP A 137 -1.57 12.00 -30.98
N ASN A 138 -0.90 11.71 -32.10
CA ASN A 138 -0.69 12.62 -33.23
C ASN A 138 -1.77 12.48 -34.32
N GLU A 139 -2.52 11.38 -34.34
CA GLU A 139 -3.59 11.11 -35.33
C GLU A 139 -4.97 11.56 -34.81
N ALA A 140 -5.14 11.67 -33.49
CA ALA A 140 -6.29 12.32 -32.86
C ALA A 140 -6.16 13.85 -32.89
N MET A 141 -6.08 14.44 -34.08
CA MET A 141 -6.24 15.88 -34.25
C MET A 141 -7.53 16.36 -33.57
N LYS A 142 -7.34 17.24 -32.56
CA LYS A 142 -8.16 18.45 -32.34
C LYS A 142 -9.37 18.37 -31.39
N LEU A 143 -9.40 17.47 -30.42
CA LEU A 143 -10.31 17.63 -29.28
C LEU A 143 -9.53 18.04 -28.05
N VAL A 144 -9.75 19.27 -27.60
CA VAL A 144 -9.25 19.75 -26.31
C VAL A 144 -9.94 18.90 -25.24
N VAL A 145 -9.21 17.94 -24.68
CA VAL A 145 -9.69 17.12 -23.56
C VAL A 145 -9.91 18.04 -22.36
N THR A 146 -11.13 18.05 -21.85
CA THR A 146 -11.50 18.86 -20.70
C THR A 146 -11.51 18.03 -19.42
N LEU A 147 -11.53 18.71 -18.26
CA LEU A 147 -11.74 18.06 -16.97
C LEU A 147 -13.04 17.25 -16.92
N GLN A 148 -14.07 17.70 -17.63
CA GLN A 148 -15.35 17.01 -17.67
C GLN A 148 -15.24 15.70 -18.46
N ASP A 149 -14.44 15.69 -19.53
CA ASP A 149 -14.22 14.48 -20.33
C ASP A 149 -13.47 13.42 -19.52
N VAL A 150 -12.41 13.82 -18.80
CA VAL A 150 -11.66 12.88 -17.94
C VAL A 150 -12.52 12.34 -16.81
N ILE A 151 -13.32 13.20 -16.15
CA ILE A 151 -14.26 12.75 -15.12
C ILE A 151 -15.25 11.73 -15.71
N LYS A 152 -15.78 12.01 -16.90
CA LYS A 152 -16.71 11.10 -17.58
C LYS A 152 -16.06 9.77 -17.96
N ILE A 153 -14.82 9.78 -18.48
CA ILE A 153 -14.06 8.55 -18.79
C ILE A 153 -13.89 7.71 -17.53
N CYS A 154 -13.56 8.33 -16.40
CA CYS A 154 -13.44 7.63 -15.12
C CYS A 154 -14.79 7.09 -14.61
N GLU A 155 -15.91 7.79 -14.85
CA GLU A 155 -17.26 7.35 -14.49
C GLU A 155 -17.70 6.16 -15.36
N ASP A 156 -17.55 6.26 -16.68
CA ASP A 156 -17.97 5.27 -17.67
C ASP A 156 -17.14 3.97 -17.59
N ARG A 157 -15.96 4.00 -16.96
CA ARG A 157 -15.16 2.79 -16.65
C ARG A 157 -15.88 1.84 -15.70
N LEU A 158 -16.70 2.38 -14.78
CA LEU A 158 -17.35 1.58 -13.74
C LEU A 158 -18.71 1.04 -14.25
N PRO A 159 -19.16 -0.14 -13.78
CA PRO A 159 -20.50 -0.64 -14.11
C PRO A 159 -21.63 0.30 -13.69
N GLY A 160 -21.40 1.08 -12.62
CA GLY A 160 -22.31 2.11 -12.13
C GLY A 160 -21.64 3.48 -12.10
N PRO A 161 -21.81 4.32 -13.15
CA PRO A 161 -21.20 5.66 -13.21
C PRO A 161 -21.54 6.55 -12.00
N SER A 162 -22.76 6.41 -11.45
CA SER A 162 -23.20 7.14 -10.25
C SER A 162 -22.41 6.80 -8.99
N GLU A 163 -21.78 5.64 -8.93
CA GLU A 163 -21.02 5.17 -7.78
C GLU A 163 -19.56 5.66 -7.81
N ALA A 164 -19.09 6.19 -8.94
CA ALA A 164 -17.70 6.61 -9.14
C ALA A 164 -17.18 7.53 -8.04
N ALA A 165 -17.99 8.50 -7.61
CA ALA A 165 -17.60 9.42 -6.56
C ALA A 165 -17.34 8.70 -5.22
N SER A 166 -18.19 7.75 -4.85
CA SER A 166 -18.05 6.95 -3.63
C SER A 166 -16.90 5.95 -3.75
N HIS A 167 -16.83 5.24 -4.88
CA HIS A 167 -15.80 4.25 -5.19
C HIS A 167 -14.40 4.84 -5.14
N TYR A 168 -14.14 5.89 -5.93
CA TYR A 168 -12.82 6.51 -5.99
C TYR A 168 -12.44 7.21 -4.67
N LYS A 169 -13.41 7.78 -3.95
CA LYS A 169 -13.17 8.32 -2.60
C LYS A 169 -12.78 7.20 -1.63
N GLY A 170 -13.45 6.07 -1.69
CA GLY A 170 -13.13 4.86 -0.92
C GLY A 170 -11.72 4.34 -1.21
N THR A 171 -11.34 4.26 -2.48
CA THR A 171 -9.99 3.83 -2.91
C THR A 171 -8.91 4.75 -2.36
N CYS A 172 -9.06 6.07 -2.49
CA CYS A 172 -8.11 7.04 -1.93
C CYS A 172 -8.03 6.98 -0.40
N ARG A 173 -9.17 6.78 0.29
CA ARG A 173 -9.21 6.62 1.74
C ARG A 173 -8.52 5.33 2.21
N ASN A 174 -8.68 4.24 1.47
CA ASN A 174 -8.01 2.98 1.76
C ASN A 174 -6.49 3.13 1.59
N LEU A 175 -6.05 3.80 0.52
CA LEU A 175 -4.64 4.12 0.30
C LEU A 175 -4.05 4.99 1.43
N PHE A 176 -4.80 5.99 1.91
CA PHE A 176 -4.40 6.78 3.07
C PHE A 176 -4.30 5.93 4.35
N THR A 177 -5.25 5.00 4.55
CA THR A 177 -5.27 4.11 5.70
C THR A 177 -4.05 3.19 5.71
N GLU A 178 -3.72 2.60 4.56
CA GLU A 178 -2.53 1.74 4.38
C GLU A 178 -1.24 2.50 4.76
N TYR A 179 -1.11 3.75 4.28
CA TYR A 179 0.00 4.63 4.67
C TYR A 179 0.07 4.84 6.19
N MET A 180 -1.06 5.15 6.83
CA MET A 180 -1.11 5.40 8.27
C MET A 180 -0.81 4.14 9.09
N GLU A 181 -1.26 2.97 8.64
CA GLU A 181 -0.97 1.69 9.26
C GLU A 181 0.53 1.39 9.21
N LEU A 182 1.16 1.61 8.05
CA LEU A 182 2.60 1.42 7.90
C LEU A 182 3.40 2.41 8.76
N GLN A 183 3.01 3.69 8.79
CA GLN A 183 3.63 4.70 9.65
C GLN A 183 3.58 4.28 11.13
N LYS A 184 2.44 3.77 11.59
CA LYS A 184 2.27 3.26 12.95
C LYS A 184 3.18 2.05 13.23
N LEU A 185 3.29 1.12 12.28
CA LEU A 185 4.18 -0.03 12.44
C LEU A 185 5.65 0.42 12.50
N LEU A 186 6.05 1.37 11.65
CA LEU A 186 7.39 1.93 11.65
C LEU A 186 7.72 2.65 12.96
N SER A 187 6.78 3.44 13.51
CA SER A 187 7.00 4.11 14.81
C SER A 187 7.11 3.11 15.97
N ILE A 188 6.32 2.03 15.96
CA ILE A 188 6.45 0.94 16.94
C ILE A 188 7.83 0.28 16.85
N ILE A 189 8.32 -0.01 15.64
CA ILE A 189 9.64 -0.63 15.44
C ILE A 189 10.76 0.31 15.91
N GLN A 190 10.68 1.60 15.57
CA GLN A 190 11.67 2.62 15.95
C GLN A 190 11.72 2.80 17.47
N THR A 191 10.58 3.01 18.11
CA THR A 191 10.49 3.16 19.57
C THR A 191 10.94 1.90 20.31
N SER A 192 10.58 0.70 19.81
CA SER A 192 11.08 -0.56 20.39
C SER A 192 12.61 -0.64 20.29
N LYS A 193 13.19 -0.28 19.14
CA LYS A 193 14.64 -0.25 18.94
C LYS A 193 15.33 0.73 19.90
N GLU A 194 14.77 1.91 20.13
CA GLU A 194 15.29 2.91 21.07
C GLU A 194 15.25 2.41 22.51
N VAL A 195 14.17 1.75 22.94
CA VAL A 195 14.08 1.11 24.26
C VAL A 195 15.16 0.03 24.42
N PHE A 196 15.40 -0.79 23.40
CA PHE A 196 16.49 -1.78 23.41
C PHE A 196 17.89 -1.14 23.45
N GLN A 197 18.07 0.05 22.87
CA GLN A 197 19.35 0.77 22.90
C GLN A 197 19.60 1.43 24.26
N HIS A 198 18.57 1.96 24.92
CA HIS A 198 18.68 2.59 26.24
C HIS A 198 18.60 1.60 27.41
N GLN A 199 18.18 0.37 27.15
CA GLN A 199 18.15 -0.73 28.11
C GLN A 199 18.99 -1.89 27.54
N PRO A 200 20.34 -1.79 27.57
CA PRO A 200 21.17 -2.92 27.21
C PRO A 200 20.73 -4.08 28.10
N LEU A 201 20.67 -5.26 27.49
CA LEU A 201 20.23 -6.55 28.01
C LEU A 201 20.82 -6.96 29.38
N ALA A 202 20.63 -6.17 30.43
CA ALA A 202 21.08 -6.45 31.79
C ALA A 202 20.32 -7.65 32.40
N TRP A 203 19.20 -8.05 31.78
CA TRP A 203 18.43 -9.24 32.13
C TRP A 203 18.72 -10.46 31.25
N LEU A 204 19.38 -10.32 30.08
CA LEU A 204 19.85 -11.46 29.27
C LEU A 204 21.35 -11.75 29.46
N VAL A 205 22.09 -10.90 30.17
CA VAL A 205 23.38 -11.29 30.72
C VAL A 205 23.07 -12.13 31.97
N PRO A 206 23.26 -13.46 31.94
CA PRO A 206 23.18 -14.25 33.17
C PRO A 206 24.16 -13.65 34.19
N PRO A 207 23.82 -13.60 35.49
CA PRO A 207 24.79 -13.19 36.50
C PRO A 207 26.07 -14.02 36.33
N PRO A 208 27.26 -13.48 36.64
CA PRO A 208 28.58 -14.05 36.29
C PRO A 208 28.88 -15.45 36.87
N TYR A 209 27.90 -16.08 37.51
CA TYR A 209 27.95 -17.41 38.09
C TYR A 209 27.08 -18.45 37.35
N VAL A 210 26.20 -18.04 36.43
CA VAL A 210 25.31 -18.99 35.74
C VAL A 210 25.86 -19.31 34.35
N ASP A 211 26.58 -20.43 34.28
CA ASP A 211 26.99 -21.03 33.01
C ASP A 211 25.77 -21.66 32.32
N LEU A 212 25.15 -20.89 31.42
CA LEU A 212 24.04 -21.34 30.58
C LEU A 212 24.40 -22.60 29.77
N ALA A 213 25.67 -22.81 29.42
CA ALA A 213 26.10 -24.01 28.72
C ALA A 213 26.01 -25.26 29.61
N ALA A 214 26.23 -25.12 30.92
CA ALA A 214 26.11 -26.21 31.88
C ALA A 214 24.64 -26.63 32.13
N LEU A 215 23.69 -25.70 31.96
CA LEU A 215 22.25 -25.97 32.13
C LEU A 215 21.57 -26.47 30.84
N TRP A 216 22.21 -26.29 29.69
CA TRP A 216 21.67 -26.69 28.38
C TRP A 216 21.27 -28.18 28.28
N PRO A 217 22.05 -29.14 28.81
CA PRO A 217 21.66 -30.55 28.79
C PRO A 217 20.42 -30.85 29.63
N ALA A 218 20.12 -30.06 30.67
CA ALA A 218 18.92 -30.23 31.48
C ALA A 218 17.67 -29.72 30.74
N VAL A 219 17.78 -28.55 30.11
CA VAL A 219 16.70 -27.96 29.30
C VAL A 219 16.37 -28.84 28.09
N ILE A 220 17.39 -29.32 27.37
CA ILE A 220 17.19 -30.25 26.24
C ILE A 220 16.53 -31.55 26.70
N ARG A 221 16.88 -32.08 27.88
CA ARG A 221 16.27 -33.30 28.43
C ARG A 221 14.80 -33.09 28.80
N GLU A 222 14.46 -31.92 29.33
CA GLU A 222 13.08 -31.54 29.63
C GLU A 222 12.24 -31.39 28.35
N LEU A 223 12.81 -30.77 27.31
CA LEU A 223 12.16 -30.66 25.99
C LEU A 223 12.03 -32.03 25.30
N GLN A 224 13.03 -32.91 25.42
CA GLN A 224 12.99 -34.29 24.93
C GLN A 224 11.97 -35.15 25.67
N SER A 225 11.65 -34.83 26.93
CA SER A 225 10.58 -35.49 27.69
C SER A 225 9.17 -35.12 27.16
N GLY A 226 9.09 -34.07 26.34
CA GLY A 226 7.90 -33.61 25.64
C GLY A 226 6.91 -32.85 26.55
N VAL A 227 6.35 -31.76 26.03
CA VAL A 227 5.26 -31.06 26.73
C VAL A 227 3.96 -31.84 26.52
N ARG A 228 3.46 -32.47 27.59
CA ARG A 228 2.19 -33.22 27.55
C ARG A 228 1.00 -32.27 27.42
N LEU A 229 0.65 -31.92 26.18
CA LEU A 229 -0.66 -31.35 25.88
C LEU A 229 -1.73 -32.41 26.19
N ARG A 230 -2.75 -32.06 26.98
CA ARG A 230 -3.86 -32.98 27.32
C ARG A 230 -4.45 -33.56 26.03
N LYS A 231 -4.32 -34.88 25.83
CA LYS A 231 -4.79 -35.58 24.64
C LYS A 231 -6.13 -36.27 24.92
N ALA A 232 -7.08 -36.05 24.01
CA ALA A 232 -8.32 -36.81 23.89
C ALA A 232 -8.05 -38.31 23.61
N PRO A 233 -9.01 -39.23 23.89
CA PRO A 233 -8.72 -40.65 23.99
C PRO A 233 -8.63 -41.38 22.64
N GLY A 234 -7.62 -42.26 22.54
CA GLY A 234 -7.55 -43.42 21.62
C GLY A 234 -6.34 -43.44 20.66
N PRO A 235 -5.92 -44.61 20.12
CA PRO A 235 -5.91 -46.00 20.62
C PRO A 235 -4.42 -46.52 20.75
N PRO A 236 -4.12 -47.82 21.00
CA PRO A 236 -2.91 -48.24 21.71
C PRO A 236 -1.59 -48.15 20.92
N ARG A 237 -0.53 -47.77 21.65
CA ARG A 237 0.85 -47.64 21.17
C ARG A 237 1.48 -49.00 20.89
N HIS A 238 2.19 -49.13 19.78
CA HIS A 238 3.12 -50.25 19.56
C HIS A 238 4.41 -50.08 20.39
N PRO A 239 5.08 -51.18 20.79
CA PRO A 239 6.32 -51.14 21.57
C PRO A 239 7.47 -50.58 20.74
N ALA A 240 8.30 -49.73 21.37
CA ALA A 240 9.51 -49.17 20.75
C ALA A 240 10.60 -50.25 20.56
N PRO A 241 11.34 -50.26 19.43
CA PRO A 241 12.54 -51.08 19.31
C PRO A 241 13.71 -50.47 20.11
N PRO A 242 14.72 -51.27 20.51
CA PRO A 242 15.76 -50.84 21.41
C PRO A 242 16.91 -50.10 20.71
N GLN A 243 17.38 -49.05 21.39
CA GLN A 243 18.74 -48.48 21.33
C GLN A 243 19.35 -48.26 19.94
N GLY A 244 18.73 -47.40 19.13
CA GLY A 244 19.42 -46.66 18.08
C GLY A 244 19.59 -45.21 18.51
N ARG A 245 20.73 -44.58 18.18
CA ARG A 245 21.05 -43.14 18.36
C ARG A 245 19.77 -42.30 18.36
N ALA A 246 19.51 -41.58 19.46
CA ALA A 246 18.34 -40.71 19.57
C ALA A 246 18.35 -39.74 18.39
N ARG A 247 17.43 -39.97 17.44
CA ARG A 247 17.29 -39.13 16.25
C ARG A 247 16.81 -37.74 16.69
N SER A 248 17.32 -36.70 16.05
CA SER A 248 16.82 -35.35 16.30
C SER A 248 15.34 -35.24 15.88
N PRO A 249 14.55 -34.33 16.46
CA PRO A 249 13.16 -34.11 16.05
C PRO A 249 13.00 -33.84 14.55
N TYR A 250 13.99 -33.18 13.95
CA TYR A 250 14.05 -32.97 12.50
C TYR A 250 14.25 -34.28 11.74
N GLU A 251 15.22 -35.12 12.14
CA GLU A 251 15.47 -36.42 11.50
C GLU A 251 14.27 -37.38 11.64
N MET A 252 13.58 -37.35 12.78
CA MET A 252 12.35 -38.13 12.96
C MET A 252 11.22 -37.63 12.04
N LEU A 253 11.06 -36.32 11.89
CA LEU A 253 10.07 -35.74 10.99
C LEU A 253 10.38 -36.06 9.53
N VAL A 254 11.65 -35.95 9.12
CA VAL A 254 12.11 -36.31 7.78
C VAL A 254 11.87 -37.81 7.53
N ASP A 255 12.18 -38.67 8.50
CA ASP A 255 11.93 -40.12 8.40
C ASP A 255 10.43 -40.43 8.28
N ASP A 256 9.57 -39.73 9.04
CA ASP A 256 8.11 -39.87 8.93
C ASP A 256 7.57 -39.38 7.59
N ILE A 257 8.13 -38.29 7.03
CA ILE A 257 7.78 -37.79 5.69
C ILE A 257 8.21 -38.80 4.61
N GLN A 258 9.46 -39.27 4.68
CA GLN A 258 10.03 -40.22 3.72
C GLN A 258 9.25 -41.54 3.70
N HIS A 259 8.86 -42.05 4.88
CA HIS A 259 8.13 -43.31 5.01
C HIS A 259 6.61 -43.12 5.05
N LYS A 260 6.10 -41.92 4.75
CA LYS A 260 4.67 -41.57 4.73
C LYS A 260 3.91 -41.94 6.01
N ARG A 261 4.58 -41.89 7.16
CA ARG A 261 3.99 -42.18 8.49
C ARG A 261 3.30 -40.95 9.08
N TYR A 262 2.49 -40.28 8.26
CA TYR A 262 1.76 -39.08 8.65
C TYR A 262 0.28 -39.18 8.25
N THR A 263 -0.58 -38.52 9.00
CA THR A 263 -2.01 -38.38 8.66
C THR A 263 -2.28 -36.90 8.41
N LEU A 264 -2.31 -36.48 7.14
CA LEU A 264 -2.63 -35.10 6.80
C LEU A 264 -4.13 -34.88 7.00
N ARG A 265 -4.49 -33.84 7.76
CA ARG A 265 -5.86 -33.33 7.78
C ARG A 265 -6.07 -32.51 6.51
N LYS A 266 -7.08 -32.86 5.73
CA LYS A 266 -7.47 -32.09 4.53
C LYS A 266 -7.92 -30.70 4.96
N VAL A 267 -7.22 -29.66 4.51
CA VAL A 267 -7.63 -28.27 4.75
C VAL A 267 -8.66 -27.91 3.68
N SER A 268 -9.95 -27.98 4.02
CA SER A 268 -11.07 -27.82 3.08
C SER A 268 -11.21 -26.41 2.47
N HIS A 269 -10.37 -25.44 2.84
CA HIS A 269 -10.47 -24.05 2.35
C HIS A 269 -9.61 -23.72 1.11
N TRP A 270 -8.75 -24.62 0.64
CA TRP A 270 -7.89 -24.37 -0.53
C TRP A 270 -8.55 -24.77 -1.86
N ALA A 271 -9.67 -25.50 -1.83
CA ALA A 271 -10.38 -25.93 -3.03
C ALA A 271 -11.23 -24.82 -3.69
N GLN A 272 -11.49 -23.69 -3.00
CA GLN A 272 -12.21 -22.54 -3.58
C GLN A 272 -11.31 -21.58 -4.34
N TRP A 273 -9.98 -21.67 -4.18
CA TRP A 273 -9.03 -20.76 -4.83
C TRP A 273 -8.46 -21.32 -6.14
N ILE A 274 -8.44 -22.65 -6.30
CA ILE A 274 -7.85 -23.30 -7.49
C ILE A 274 -8.89 -23.44 -8.64
N THR A 275 -10.18 -23.37 -8.37
CA THR A 275 -11.25 -23.44 -9.39
C THR A 275 -11.58 -22.11 -10.08
N LEU A 276 -10.99 -20.98 -9.66
CA LEU A 276 -11.21 -19.67 -10.28
C LEU A 276 -10.08 -19.21 -11.23
N LYS A 277 -9.06 -20.05 -11.47
CA LYS A 277 -7.98 -19.78 -12.45
C LYS A 277 -7.60 -21.02 -13.25
N ALA A 278 -8.57 -21.63 -13.92
CA ALA A 278 -8.30 -22.52 -15.05
C ALA A 278 -9.02 -21.95 -16.29
N PRO A 279 -8.30 -21.42 -17.30
CA PRO A 279 -8.91 -21.16 -18.60
C PRO A 279 -9.30 -22.51 -19.24
N ALA A 280 -10.54 -22.60 -19.70
CA ALA A 280 -10.98 -23.70 -20.56
C ALA A 280 -10.17 -23.63 -21.87
N LEU A 281 -9.30 -24.61 -22.08
CA LEU A 281 -8.76 -24.93 -23.39
C LEU A 281 -9.81 -25.79 -24.11
N ILE A 282 -10.52 -25.17 -25.07
CA ILE A 282 -11.02 -25.82 -26.29
C ILE A 282 -10.66 -24.87 -27.44
#